data_AF-A0A3D4D6I7-F1
#
_entry.id   AF-A0A3D4D6I7-F1
#
_cell.length_a   1.000
_cell.length_b   1.000
_cell.length_c   1.000
_cell.angle_alpha   90.00
_cell.angle_beta   90.00
_cell.angle_gamma   90.00
#
_symmetry.space_group_name_H-M   'P 1'
#
loop_
_entity.id
_entity.type
_entity.pdbx_description
1 polymer ?
#
loop_
_entity_poly.entity_id
_entity_poly.type
_entity_poly.pdbx_seq_one_letter_code
_entity_poly.pdbx_strand_id
1 'polypeptide(L)'
;MKKTTSRILLSALTVLALLSLSGCAQEKEENTKQSDPQAREAILQCCETIFGSTEETGAYHIRVTDERDGGRVDEYDCPRGANKWGEAFSLTDGISEEETFAAATEKDWEACQNGLAAEFSYGDKTISVVPRSGDRSPAEGENWHYEFPCGDTLRLTDGTETVYVKNDSGWLAERLSACMQEAAEAKIYDLQVDSAEMDDEAVANEFCAQFAANLNAAPCWYYRKPDDAAVQELSSRVFDAYYGEEDPNFCFEFGAMLRFDEPESSRRYGWEAGSGMNEPTGEGEYGDYYRWVVGADACKNEEGDWYIEGTWTGGGGVRLPYIGRSWDSGQQTVTASQLAECWFLSAGESHEWRLPNMIYARPSAELREALASLAPEQAAELEKGLREVWDDPLHADMFPGGYDAKLSAD
;
A
#
# COMPACT_ATOMS: atom_id res chain seq x y z
N MET A 1 -41.07 12.59 -80.05
CA MET A 1 -41.36 14.04 -80.26
C MET A 1 -41.23 14.80 -78.94
N LYS A 2 -41.10 16.14 -79.01
CA LYS A 2 -41.09 17.12 -77.88
C LYS A 2 -42.14 16.78 -76.79
N LYS A 3 -41.73 16.64 -75.52
CA LYS A 3 -41.62 17.66 -74.43
C LYS A 3 -42.94 17.99 -73.72
N THR A 4 -42.83 18.28 -72.41
CA THR A 4 -43.81 18.93 -71.50
C THR A 4 -45.09 18.11 -71.28
N THR A 5 -45.33 17.56 -70.08
CA THR A 5 -45.69 18.34 -68.88
C THR A 5 -45.08 17.75 -67.60
N SER A 6 -44.12 18.46 -67.02
CA SER A 6 -43.62 18.22 -65.67
C SER A 6 -43.49 19.58 -64.98
N ARG A 7 -44.07 19.70 -63.77
CA ARG A 7 -43.63 20.56 -62.63
C ARG A 7 -44.67 20.82 -61.53
N ILE A 8 -45.96 20.48 -61.71
CA ILE A 8 -46.99 20.73 -60.67
C ILE A 8 -47.27 19.48 -59.81
N LEU A 9 -47.28 18.27 -60.40
CA LEU A 9 -47.49 17.02 -59.65
C LEU A 9 -46.26 16.54 -58.85
N LEU A 10 -45.06 17.04 -59.15
CA LEU A 10 -43.84 16.69 -58.42
C LEU A 10 -43.63 17.52 -57.13
N SER A 11 -44.47 18.53 -56.89
CA SER A 11 -44.40 19.39 -55.70
C SER A 11 -45.28 18.89 -54.56
N ALA A 12 -46.33 18.10 -54.86
CA ALA A 12 -47.27 17.60 -53.86
C ALA A 12 -46.79 16.33 -53.16
N LEU A 13 -46.13 15.41 -53.87
CA LEU A 13 -45.64 14.15 -53.26
C LEU A 13 -44.47 14.36 -52.30
N THR A 14 -43.60 15.35 -52.53
CA THR A 14 -42.44 15.61 -51.66
C THR A 14 -42.87 16.19 -50.30
N VAL A 15 -43.97 16.94 -50.23
CA VAL A 15 -44.45 17.54 -48.97
C VAL A 15 -45.12 16.51 -48.07
N LEU A 16 -45.86 15.53 -48.61
CA LEU A 16 -46.40 14.45 -47.79
C LEU A 16 -45.32 13.49 -47.27
N ALA A 17 -44.26 13.23 -48.04
CA ALA A 17 -43.12 12.43 -47.58
C ALA A 17 -42.30 13.13 -46.48
N LEU A 18 -42.23 14.47 -46.49
CA LEU A 18 -41.54 15.24 -45.45
C LEU A 18 -42.35 15.36 -44.14
N LEU A 19 -43.68 15.25 -44.19
CA LEU A 19 -44.53 15.24 -42.99
C LEU A 19 -44.70 13.84 -42.35
N SER A 20 -44.37 12.77 -43.07
CA SER A 20 -44.21 11.43 -42.46
C SER A 20 -42.78 11.17 -41.94
N LEU A 21 -41.82 12.05 -42.24
CA LEU A 21 -40.44 11.98 -41.73
C LEU A 21 -40.15 12.98 -40.60
N SER A 22 -41.04 13.95 -40.34
CA SER A 22 -40.97 14.80 -39.14
C SER A 22 -41.55 14.15 -37.88
N GLY A 23 -42.06 12.92 -37.97
CA GLY A 23 -42.50 12.10 -36.84
C GLY A 23 -41.41 11.17 -36.28
N CYS A 24 -40.28 11.02 -36.99
CA CYS A 24 -39.07 10.39 -36.50
C CYS A 24 -38.05 11.48 -36.13
N ALA A 25 -38.46 12.41 -35.27
CA ALA A 25 -37.50 12.93 -34.32
C ALA A 25 -37.01 11.70 -33.54
N GLN A 26 -35.79 11.27 -33.85
CA GLN A 26 -35.09 10.33 -33.02
C GLN A 26 -34.88 11.05 -31.70
N GLU A 27 -35.81 10.84 -30.77
CA GLU A 27 -35.46 10.71 -29.36
C GLU A 27 -34.34 9.66 -29.32
N LYS A 28 -33.11 10.16 -29.48
CA LYS A 28 -32.16 9.93 -28.41
C LYS A 28 -32.92 10.28 -27.15
N GLU A 29 -33.42 9.25 -26.48
CA GLU A 29 -33.16 9.20 -25.05
C GLU A 29 -31.65 9.47 -24.90
N GLU A 30 -31.32 10.73 -24.70
CA GLU A 30 -30.37 11.05 -23.64
C GLU A 30 -31.02 10.49 -22.37
N ASN A 31 -30.83 9.18 -22.19
CA ASN A 31 -30.98 8.49 -20.93
C ASN A 31 -29.80 8.97 -20.06
N THR A 32 -29.80 10.29 -19.79
CA THR A 32 -29.13 10.87 -18.64
C THR A 32 -29.75 10.17 -17.46
N LYS A 33 -29.06 9.13 -16.98
CA LYS A 33 -29.40 8.42 -15.75
C LYS A 33 -29.35 9.45 -14.63
N GLN A 34 -30.49 10.09 -14.37
CA GLN A 34 -30.56 11.11 -13.35
C GLN A 34 -30.53 10.39 -12.01
N SER A 35 -29.48 10.67 -11.23
CA SER A 35 -29.34 10.17 -9.86
C SER A 35 -30.59 10.55 -9.06
N ASP A 36 -31.21 9.57 -8.38
CA ASP A 36 -32.31 9.80 -7.45
C ASP A 36 -31.77 10.66 -6.29
N PRO A 37 -32.27 11.91 -6.11
CA PRO A 37 -31.73 12.82 -5.12
C PRO A 37 -31.86 12.29 -3.69
N GLN A 38 -32.90 11.50 -3.39
CA GLN A 38 -33.09 10.94 -2.05
C GLN A 38 -32.12 9.79 -1.80
N ALA A 39 -31.90 8.94 -2.81
CA ALA A 39 -30.96 7.83 -2.73
C ALA A 39 -29.51 8.32 -2.61
N ARG A 40 -29.13 9.36 -3.37
CA ARG A 40 -27.81 10.00 -3.28
C ARG A 40 -27.58 10.66 -1.92
N GLU A 41 -28.55 11.43 -1.42
CA GLU A 41 -28.45 12.09 -0.12
C GLU A 41 -28.32 11.08 1.03
N ALA A 42 -29.13 10.00 1.02
CA ALA A 42 -29.05 8.94 2.03
C ALA A 42 -27.68 8.27 2.08
N ILE A 43 -27.06 8.02 0.91
CA ILE A 43 -25.68 7.50 0.83
C ILE A 43 -24.68 8.50 1.41
N LEU A 44 -24.71 9.76 0.97
CA LEU A 44 -23.74 10.76 1.44
C LEU A 44 -23.79 10.93 2.96
N GLN A 45 -24.99 11.07 3.54
CA GLN A 45 -25.17 11.19 4.98
C GLN A 45 -24.70 9.95 5.76
N CYS A 46 -24.96 8.73 5.24
CA CYS A 46 -24.45 7.51 5.87
C CYS A 46 -22.93 7.40 5.77
N CYS A 47 -22.34 7.69 4.61
CA CYS A 47 -20.90 7.66 4.41
C CYS A 47 -20.18 8.68 5.29
N GLU A 48 -20.64 9.93 5.34
CA GLU A 48 -20.09 10.97 6.20
C GLU A 48 -20.19 10.57 7.69
N THR A 49 -21.34 10.06 8.14
CA THR A 49 -21.51 9.65 9.54
C THR A 49 -20.68 8.41 9.92
N ILE A 50 -20.42 7.48 9.00
CA ILE A 50 -19.64 6.27 9.31
C ILE A 50 -18.15 6.53 9.18
N PHE A 51 -17.68 7.00 8.02
CA PHE A 51 -16.25 7.16 7.75
C PHE A 51 -15.67 8.47 8.28
N GLY A 52 -16.53 9.47 8.52
CA GLY A 52 -16.12 10.82 8.94
C GLY A 52 -15.64 11.69 7.79
N SER A 53 -15.56 12.98 8.07
CA SER A 53 -14.75 13.90 7.27
C SER A 53 -13.31 13.89 7.75
N THR A 54 -12.42 14.55 7.00
CA THR A 54 -10.97 14.61 7.27
C THR A 54 -10.57 15.29 8.59
N GLU A 55 -11.52 15.90 9.32
CA GLU A 55 -11.30 16.52 10.63
C GLU A 55 -11.91 15.70 11.80
N GLU A 56 -12.64 14.60 11.54
CA GLU A 56 -13.35 13.84 12.56
C GLU A 56 -12.54 12.67 13.13
N THR A 57 -12.59 12.51 14.46
CA THR A 57 -11.89 11.45 15.18
C THR A 57 -12.84 10.36 15.69
N GLY A 58 -12.34 9.13 15.75
CA GLY A 58 -13.05 7.95 16.23
C GLY A 58 -12.67 6.71 15.44
N ALA A 59 -13.33 5.58 15.72
CA ALA A 59 -13.23 4.38 14.91
C ALA A 59 -14.61 3.97 14.39
N TYR A 60 -14.67 3.53 13.14
CA TYR A 60 -15.81 2.80 12.58
C TYR A 60 -15.48 1.31 12.55
N HIS A 61 -16.50 0.46 12.61
CA HIS A 61 -16.34 -0.98 12.70
C HIS A 61 -16.70 -1.64 11.37
N ILE A 62 -15.80 -2.47 10.85
CA ILE A 62 -16.02 -3.34 9.70
C ILE A 62 -16.25 -4.77 10.19
N ARG A 63 -17.35 -5.38 9.78
CA ARG A 63 -17.64 -6.79 9.98
C ARG A 63 -17.88 -7.47 8.65
N VAL A 64 -17.08 -8.49 8.34
CA VAL A 64 -17.19 -9.29 7.11
C VAL A 64 -17.61 -10.71 7.49
N THR A 65 -18.63 -11.23 6.81
CA THR A 65 -19.10 -12.61 6.99
C THR A 65 -18.96 -13.36 5.67
N ASP A 66 -18.28 -14.51 5.70
CA ASP A 66 -18.08 -15.37 4.53
C ASP A 66 -18.62 -16.79 4.77
N GLU A 67 -19.84 -17.04 4.30
CA GLU A 67 -20.51 -18.34 4.29
C GLU A 67 -19.76 -19.37 3.43
N ARG A 68 -18.90 -18.94 2.49
CA ARG A 68 -18.08 -19.83 1.66
C ARG A 68 -16.90 -20.37 2.47
N ASP A 69 -16.43 -19.62 3.45
CA ASP A 69 -15.42 -20.02 4.46
C ASP A 69 -16.08 -20.55 5.75
N GLY A 70 -17.15 -21.34 5.59
CA GLY A 70 -17.85 -21.99 6.70
C GLY A 70 -18.59 -21.05 7.66
N GLY A 71 -18.91 -19.82 7.23
CA GLY A 71 -19.53 -18.80 8.06
C GLY A 71 -18.52 -18.04 8.93
N ARG A 72 -17.26 -17.94 8.48
CA ARG A 72 -16.23 -17.11 9.12
C ARG A 72 -16.71 -15.67 9.25
N VAL A 73 -16.43 -15.07 10.41
CA VAL A 73 -16.66 -13.65 10.67
C VAL A 73 -15.32 -13.00 10.99
N ASP A 74 -14.96 -11.98 10.22
CA ASP A 74 -13.79 -11.13 10.46
C ASP A 74 -14.25 -9.72 10.89
N GLU A 75 -13.64 -9.19 11.94
CA GLU A 75 -14.01 -7.91 12.55
C GLU A 75 -12.77 -7.02 12.69
N TYR A 76 -12.92 -5.73 12.37
CA TYR A 76 -11.88 -4.71 12.35
C TYR A 76 -12.43 -3.37 12.84
N ASP A 77 -11.65 -2.64 13.64
CA ASP A 77 -11.91 -1.25 13.96
C ASP A 77 -10.94 -0.37 13.17
N CYS A 78 -11.45 0.64 12.46
CA CYS A 78 -10.69 1.46 11.53
C CYS A 78 -10.86 2.96 11.86
N PRO A 79 -9.81 3.78 11.76
CA PRO A 79 -9.90 5.21 12.09
C PRO A 79 -10.86 5.95 11.15
N ARG A 80 -11.64 6.87 11.70
CA ARG A 80 -12.43 7.84 10.93
C ARG A 80 -11.53 8.97 10.41
N GLY A 81 -11.89 9.55 9.27
CA GLY A 81 -11.18 10.68 8.64
C GLY A 81 -9.80 10.37 8.06
N ALA A 82 -9.31 9.12 8.14
CA ALA A 82 -7.98 8.72 7.69
C ALA A 82 -7.97 7.35 6.99
N ASN A 83 -7.05 7.15 6.04
CA ASN A 83 -6.75 5.84 5.45
C ASN A 83 -5.75 5.04 6.31
N LYS A 84 -5.36 3.83 5.88
CA LYS A 84 -4.37 3.00 6.60
C LYS A 84 -2.99 3.67 6.79
N TRP A 85 -2.65 4.70 6.01
CA TRP A 85 -1.40 5.44 6.11
C TRP A 85 -1.50 6.66 7.05
N GLY A 86 -2.65 6.90 7.67
CA GLY A 86 -2.92 8.09 8.46
C GLY A 86 -3.15 9.36 7.63
N GLU A 87 -3.25 9.24 6.30
CA GLU A 87 -3.56 10.36 5.41
C GLU A 87 -5.05 10.67 5.44
N ALA A 88 -5.39 11.96 5.36
CA ALA A 88 -6.76 12.45 5.38
C ALA A 88 -7.62 11.78 4.29
N PHE A 89 -8.67 11.07 4.71
CA PHE A 89 -9.56 10.29 3.85
C PHE A 89 -11.02 10.63 4.11
N SER A 90 -11.77 10.75 3.03
CA SER A 90 -13.22 10.95 3.02
C SER A 90 -13.80 10.07 1.92
N LEU A 91 -14.73 9.18 2.26
CA LEU A 91 -15.40 8.33 1.27
C LEU A 91 -16.32 9.17 0.36
N THR A 92 -16.87 10.26 0.86
CA THR A 92 -17.78 11.16 0.11
C THR A 92 -17.05 12.04 -0.89
N ASP A 93 -15.80 12.43 -0.62
CA ASP A 93 -14.98 13.25 -1.54
C ASP A 93 -14.70 12.53 -2.88
N GLY A 94 -14.73 11.20 -2.89
CA GLY A 94 -14.62 10.41 -4.11
C GLY A 94 -15.92 10.31 -4.93
N ILE A 95 -17.09 10.56 -4.32
CA ILE A 95 -18.39 10.41 -4.98
C ILE A 95 -18.63 11.59 -5.91
N SER A 96 -18.34 11.39 -7.20
CA SER A 96 -18.52 12.42 -8.23
C SER A 96 -19.98 12.90 -8.36
N GLU A 97 -20.18 14.07 -8.97
CA GLU A 97 -21.52 14.54 -9.36
C GLU A 97 -22.14 13.70 -10.50
N GLU A 98 -21.31 13.01 -11.29
CA GLU A 98 -21.74 12.11 -12.36
C GLU A 98 -22.19 10.73 -11.83
N GLU A 99 -21.92 10.43 -10.54
CA GLU A 99 -22.23 9.13 -9.95
C GLU A 99 -23.73 8.95 -9.69
N THR A 100 -24.26 7.83 -10.17
CA THR A 100 -25.72 7.60 -10.22
C THR A 100 -26.18 6.60 -9.18
N PHE A 101 -27.21 7.03 -8.43
CA PHE A 101 -27.88 6.22 -7.43
C PHE A 101 -29.37 6.14 -7.75
N ALA A 102 -30.01 5.02 -7.41
CA ALA A 102 -31.45 4.82 -7.58
C ALA A 102 -32.03 4.09 -6.36
N ALA A 103 -33.29 4.33 -6.03
CA ALA A 103 -33.99 3.51 -5.03
C ALA A 103 -34.00 2.03 -5.45
N ALA A 104 -33.69 1.14 -4.51
CA ALA A 104 -33.75 -0.31 -4.66
C ALA A 104 -34.76 -0.92 -3.67
N THR A 105 -34.90 -2.25 -3.68
CA THR A 105 -35.72 -3.00 -2.75
C THR A 105 -34.92 -4.06 -2.00
N GLU A 106 -35.48 -4.56 -0.89
CA GLU A 106 -34.95 -5.70 -0.14
C GLU A 106 -34.70 -6.91 -1.04
N LYS A 107 -35.56 -7.13 -2.05
CA LYS A 107 -35.40 -8.21 -3.02
C LYS A 107 -34.19 -8.02 -3.94
N ASP A 108 -33.83 -6.78 -4.28
CA ASP A 108 -32.63 -6.51 -5.09
C ASP A 108 -31.36 -6.76 -4.26
N TRP A 109 -31.41 -6.45 -2.96
CA TRP A 109 -30.38 -6.82 -1.99
C TRP A 109 -30.25 -8.34 -1.80
N GLU A 110 -31.35 -9.05 -1.55
CA GLU A 110 -31.39 -10.53 -1.46
C GLU A 110 -30.81 -11.17 -2.74
N ALA A 111 -31.11 -10.62 -3.91
CA ALA A 111 -30.58 -11.10 -5.18
C ALA A 111 -29.07 -10.86 -5.38
N CYS A 112 -28.46 -9.94 -4.62
CA CYS A 112 -27.02 -9.73 -4.62
C CYS A 112 -26.26 -10.72 -3.72
N GLN A 113 -26.90 -11.30 -2.70
CA GLN A 113 -26.26 -12.16 -1.70
C GLN A 113 -25.62 -13.42 -2.34
N ASN A 114 -24.30 -13.54 -2.22
CA ASN A 114 -23.49 -14.61 -2.82
C ASN A 114 -22.65 -15.41 -1.81
N GLY A 115 -22.92 -15.24 -0.51
CA GLY A 115 -22.17 -15.85 0.58
C GLY A 115 -21.10 -14.95 1.22
N LEU A 116 -20.72 -13.83 0.60
CA LEU A 116 -19.88 -12.80 1.25
C LEU A 116 -20.72 -11.56 1.53
N ALA A 117 -20.69 -11.02 2.74
CA ALA A 117 -21.32 -9.76 3.09
C ALA A 117 -20.42 -8.95 4.03
N ALA A 118 -20.28 -7.65 3.76
CA ALA A 118 -19.58 -6.72 4.63
C ALA A 118 -20.53 -5.66 5.17
N GLU A 119 -20.36 -5.32 6.45
CA GLU A 119 -21.10 -4.28 7.15
C GLU A 119 -20.11 -3.28 7.77
N PHE A 120 -20.35 -2.01 7.49
CA PHE A 120 -19.60 -0.87 8.02
C PHE A 120 -20.52 -0.13 8.97
N SER A 121 -20.07 0.18 10.18
CA SER A 121 -20.95 0.71 11.21
C SER A 121 -20.29 1.77 12.10
N TYR A 122 -21.10 2.73 12.54
CA TYR A 122 -20.72 3.72 13.54
C TYR A 122 -21.96 4.13 14.35
N GLY A 123 -21.95 3.82 15.65
CA GLY A 123 -23.16 3.89 16.48
C GLY A 123 -24.26 2.99 15.94
N ASP A 124 -25.48 3.52 15.83
CA ASP A 124 -26.63 2.79 15.29
C ASP A 124 -26.71 2.76 13.75
N LYS A 125 -25.79 3.45 13.04
CA LYS A 125 -25.80 3.52 11.57
C LYS A 125 -24.97 2.41 10.95
N THR A 126 -25.50 1.78 9.89
CA THR A 126 -24.78 0.77 9.11
C THR A 126 -24.92 0.97 7.59
N ILE A 127 -23.87 0.61 6.86
CA ILE A 127 -23.89 0.33 5.42
C ILE A 127 -23.53 -1.14 5.26
N SER A 128 -24.41 -1.94 4.65
CA SER A 128 -24.09 -3.31 4.24
C SER A 128 -23.94 -3.39 2.71
N VAL A 129 -22.92 -4.11 2.27
CA VAL A 129 -22.61 -4.38 0.85
C VAL A 129 -22.36 -5.87 0.65
N VAL A 130 -22.72 -6.40 -0.52
CA VAL A 130 -22.29 -7.74 -0.97
C VAL A 130 -21.27 -7.60 -2.08
N PRO A 131 -20.04 -8.07 -1.89
CA PRO A 131 -19.10 -8.19 -3.00
C PRO A 131 -19.37 -9.47 -3.88
N ARG A 132 -19.77 -9.34 -5.17
CA ARG A 132 -20.01 -10.41 -6.23
C ARG A 132 -18.74 -11.22 -6.76
N SER A 133 -18.35 -12.41 -6.32
CA SER A 133 -17.15 -13.12 -6.91
C SER A 133 -17.16 -13.35 -8.45
N GLY A 134 -16.20 -12.78 -9.22
CA GLY A 134 -15.91 -13.16 -10.62
C GLY A 134 -15.33 -12.11 -11.61
N ASP A 135 -14.64 -12.62 -12.63
CA ASP A 135 -13.90 -11.89 -13.68
C ASP A 135 -14.65 -10.76 -14.40
N ARG A 136 -13.94 -9.65 -14.66
CA ARG A 136 -14.22 -8.76 -15.78
C ARG A 136 -12.89 -8.30 -16.39
N SER A 137 -12.66 -8.66 -17.65
CA SER A 137 -11.52 -8.15 -18.41
C SER A 137 -11.77 -6.69 -18.82
N PRO A 138 -10.85 -5.74 -18.52
CA PRO A 138 -10.89 -4.39 -19.05
C PRO A 138 -10.72 -4.36 -20.58
N ALA A 139 -11.01 -3.21 -21.19
CA ALA A 139 -10.39 -2.87 -22.46
C ALA A 139 -8.91 -2.54 -22.22
N GLU A 140 -8.06 -2.72 -23.23
CA GLU A 140 -6.61 -2.53 -23.14
C GLU A 140 -6.21 -1.18 -22.51
N GLY A 141 -5.62 -1.20 -21.30
CA GLY A 141 -4.93 -0.03 -20.71
C GLY A 141 -5.08 0.20 -19.20
N GLU A 142 -6.03 -0.44 -18.51
CA GLU A 142 -6.30 -0.18 -17.08
C GLU A 142 -5.84 -1.36 -16.21
N ASN A 143 -4.68 -1.21 -15.55
CA ASN A 143 -3.96 -2.31 -14.86
C ASN A 143 -4.40 -2.58 -13.40
N TRP A 144 -5.52 -2.02 -12.93
CA TRP A 144 -5.97 -2.16 -11.54
C TRP A 144 -7.02 -3.26 -11.41
N HIS A 145 -6.61 -4.50 -11.66
CA HIS A 145 -7.42 -5.67 -11.39
C HIS A 145 -7.48 -5.94 -9.88
N TYR A 146 -8.51 -5.44 -9.23
CA TYR A 146 -9.03 -6.12 -8.05
C TYR A 146 -10.12 -7.09 -8.50
N GLU A 147 -10.08 -8.33 -7.99
CA GLU A 147 -11.27 -9.17 -7.96
C GLU A 147 -12.27 -8.55 -6.98
N PHE A 148 -12.95 -7.45 -7.38
CA PHE A 148 -14.19 -7.01 -6.76
C PHE A 148 -15.43 -7.20 -7.64
N PRO A 149 -16.12 -8.33 -7.42
CA PRO A 149 -17.09 -8.24 -6.34
C PRO A 149 -17.83 -6.92 -6.06
N CYS A 150 -18.83 -6.59 -6.89
CA CYS A 150 -19.85 -5.59 -6.57
C CYS A 150 -21.27 -6.13 -6.84
N GLY A 151 -22.06 -6.40 -5.80
CA GLY A 151 -23.51 -6.26 -5.89
C GLY A 151 -23.81 -4.77 -6.01
N ASP A 152 -24.63 -4.36 -6.97
CA ASP A 152 -24.94 -2.94 -7.18
C ASP A 152 -25.90 -2.37 -6.12
N THR A 153 -26.46 -3.20 -5.24
CA THR A 153 -27.40 -2.79 -4.20
C THR A 153 -26.75 -2.78 -2.82
N LEU A 154 -26.90 -1.64 -2.14
CA LEU A 154 -26.47 -1.37 -0.77
C LEU A 154 -27.68 -1.34 0.17
N ARG A 155 -27.48 -1.82 1.40
CA ARG A 155 -28.46 -1.70 2.50
C ARG A 155 -27.96 -0.66 3.50
N LEU A 156 -28.70 0.44 3.67
CA LEU A 156 -28.41 1.48 4.65
C LEU A 156 -29.38 1.33 5.81
N THR A 157 -28.92 1.39 7.05
CA THR A 157 -29.76 1.36 8.26
C THR A 157 -29.35 2.46 9.22
N ASP A 158 -30.32 3.11 9.88
CA ASP A 158 -30.06 4.17 10.87
C ASP A 158 -30.35 3.77 12.33
N GLY A 159 -30.57 2.48 12.55
CA GLY A 159 -31.03 1.87 13.79
C GLY A 159 -32.54 1.63 13.84
N THR A 160 -33.33 2.36 13.03
CA THR A 160 -34.81 2.30 13.04
C THR A 160 -35.43 2.11 11.67
N GLU A 161 -34.87 2.73 10.64
CA GLU A 161 -35.29 2.61 9.25
C GLU A 161 -34.18 1.96 8.41
N THR A 162 -34.58 1.14 7.45
CA THR A 162 -33.68 0.52 6.46
C THR A 162 -34.11 0.97 5.07
N VAL A 163 -33.17 1.49 4.29
CA VAL A 163 -33.36 1.84 2.89
C VAL A 163 -32.38 1.08 2.01
N TYR A 164 -32.80 0.77 0.78
CA TYR A 164 -32.00 0.06 -0.19
C TYR A 164 -31.68 1.00 -1.34
N VAL A 165 -30.41 1.09 -1.73
CA VAL A 165 -29.94 1.99 -2.79
C VAL A 165 -29.09 1.24 -3.78
N LYS A 166 -29.34 1.47 -5.08
CA LYS A 166 -28.60 0.91 -6.20
C LYS A 166 -27.55 1.90 -6.70
N ASN A 167 -26.33 1.42 -6.94
CA ASN A 167 -25.24 2.13 -7.62
C ASN A 167 -24.81 1.34 -8.85
N ASP A 168 -25.38 1.68 -10.01
CA ASP A 168 -25.24 0.92 -11.27
C ASP A 168 -23.79 0.78 -11.80
N SER A 169 -22.86 1.62 -11.34
CA SER A 169 -21.44 1.55 -11.69
C SER A 169 -20.67 0.51 -10.86
N GLY A 170 -21.13 0.22 -9.64
CA GLY A 170 -20.40 -0.55 -8.63
C GLY A 170 -19.31 0.24 -7.91
N TRP A 171 -19.06 1.51 -8.27
CA TRP A 171 -17.94 2.32 -7.76
C TRP A 171 -17.90 2.41 -6.23
N LEU A 172 -19.06 2.58 -5.59
CA LEU A 172 -19.10 2.70 -4.13
C LEU A 172 -18.83 1.35 -3.44
N ALA A 173 -19.27 0.25 -4.03
CA ALA A 173 -18.97 -1.09 -3.52
C ALA A 173 -17.47 -1.43 -3.65
N GLU A 174 -16.82 -1.00 -4.74
CA GLU A 174 -15.37 -1.11 -4.92
C GLU A 174 -14.61 -0.34 -3.83
N ARG A 175 -14.98 0.92 -3.55
CA ARG A 175 -14.38 1.73 -2.49
C ARG A 175 -14.58 1.15 -1.09
N LEU A 176 -15.77 0.66 -0.78
CA LEU A 176 -16.02 -0.06 0.47
C LEU A 176 -15.17 -1.33 0.56
N SER A 177 -14.99 -2.06 -0.54
CA SER A 177 -14.11 -3.22 -0.55
C SER A 177 -12.64 -2.86 -0.34
N ALA A 178 -12.16 -1.75 -0.91
CA ALA A 178 -10.81 -1.25 -0.62
C ALA A 178 -10.61 -1.01 0.89
N CYS A 179 -11.58 -0.43 1.60
CA CYS A 179 -11.53 -0.29 3.06
C CYS A 179 -11.41 -1.65 3.79
N MET A 180 -12.08 -2.71 3.31
CA MET A 180 -11.94 -4.06 3.87
C MET A 180 -10.55 -4.64 3.63
N GLN A 181 -9.99 -4.46 2.42
CA GLN A 181 -8.65 -4.94 2.09
C GLN A 181 -7.58 -4.21 2.89
N GLU A 182 -7.69 -2.89 3.04
CA GLU A 182 -6.79 -2.08 3.87
C GLU A 182 -6.85 -2.49 5.34
N ALA A 183 -8.03 -2.80 5.88
CA ALA A 183 -8.18 -3.28 7.25
C ALA A 183 -7.58 -4.68 7.48
N ALA A 184 -7.76 -5.60 6.51
CA ALA A 184 -7.11 -6.91 6.52
C ALA A 184 -5.59 -6.79 6.40
N GLU A 185 -5.09 -5.94 5.49
CA GLU A 185 -3.66 -5.70 5.31
C GLU A 185 -3.02 -5.05 6.54
N ALA A 186 -3.65 -4.03 7.12
CA ALA A 186 -3.18 -3.41 8.36
C ALA A 186 -3.00 -4.45 9.48
N LYS A 187 -3.95 -5.38 9.64
CA LYS A 187 -3.85 -6.48 10.61
C LYS A 187 -2.79 -7.53 10.26
N ILE A 188 -2.43 -7.69 8.98
CA ILE A 188 -1.35 -8.59 8.56
C ILE A 188 0.02 -7.98 8.87
N TYR A 189 0.15 -6.66 8.74
CA TYR A 189 1.36 -5.88 9.00
C TYR A 189 1.45 -5.30 10.43
N ASP A 190 0.46 -5.53 11.30
CA ASP A 190 0.52 -5.25 12.73
C ASP A 190 1.44 -6.29 13.40
N LEU A 191 2.73 -6.00 13.33
CA LEU A 191 3.83 -6.88 13.72
C LEU A 191 4.63 -6.21 14.83
N GLN A 192 4.73 -6.87 15.98
CA GLN A 192 5.35 -6.32 17.19
C GLN A 192 6.15 -7.41 17.91
N VAL A 193 7.33 -7.05 18.42
CA VAL A 193 8.19 -7.97 19.17
C VAL A 193 8.56 -7.33 20.52
N ASP A 194 7.89 -7.80 21.58
CA ASP A 194 8.25 -7.55 22.98
C ASP A 194 9.62 -8.18 23.24
N SER A 195 10.65 -7.34 23.23
CA SER A 195 12.01 -7.78 23.47
C SER A 195 12.97 -6.61 23.78
N ALA A 196 13.34 -6.52 25.05
CA ALA A 196 14.51 -5.77 25.49
C ALA A 196 15.86 -6.49 25.24
N GLU A 197 15.87 -7.81 24.95
CA GLU A 197 17.10 -8.65 25.02
C GLU A 197 17.44 -9.48 23.76
N MET A 198 16.55 -9.62 22.77
CA MET A 198 16.87 -10.25 21.48
C MET A 198 17.76 -9.36 20.62
N ASP A 199 18.66 -9.97 19.86
CA ASP A 199 19.40 -9.32 18.79
C ASP A 199 18.50 -9.02 17.57
N ASP A 200 18.93 -8.05 16.76
CA ASP A 200 18.20 -7.54 15.60
C ASP A 200 17.83 -8.66 14.59
N GLU A 201 18.69 -9.68 14.45
CA GLU A 201 18.46 -10.80 13.54
C GLU A 201 17.34 -11.71 14.06
N ALA A 202 17.30 -11.99 15.36
CA ALA A 202 16.20 -12.73 15.97
C ALA A 202 14.87 -11.94 15.88
N VAL A 203 14.90 -10.61 16.05
CA VAL A 203 13.72 -9.74 15.86
C VAL A 203 13.25 -9.75 14.40
N ALA A 204 14.17 -9.61 13.43
CA ALA A 204 13.89 -9.68 12.00
C ALA A 204 13.23 -11.01 11.58
N ASN A 205 13.70 -12.13 12.15
CA ASN A 205 13.12 -13.44 11.91
C ASN A 205 11.73 -13.60 12.53
N GLU A 206 11.50 -13.07 13.74
CA GLU A 206 10.18 -13.09 14.39
C GLU A 206 9.15 -12.25 13.60
N PHE A 207 9.52 -11.06 13.10
CA PHE A 207 8.64 -10.29 12.20
C PHE A 207 8.22 -11.08 10.96
N CYS A 208 9.14 -11.81 10.33
CA CYS A 208 8.82 -12.64 9.17
C CYS A 208 7.95 -13.85 9.54
N ALA A 209 8.13 -14.41 10.74
CA ALA A 209 7.30 -15.49 11.28
C ALA A 209 5.86 -15.04 11.56
N GLN A 210 5.69 -13.90 12.23
CA GLN A 210 4.38 -13.28 12.46
C GLN A 210 3.70 -12.93 11.14
N PHE A 211 4.42 -12.36 10.16
CA PHE A 211 3.87 -12.03 8.85
C PHE A 211 3.37 -13.28 8.08
N ALA A 212 4.16 -14.35 8.03
CA ALA A 212 3.74 -15.60 7.40
C ALA A 212 2.53 -16.24 8.13
N ALA A 213 2.54 -16.22 9.47
CA ALA A 213 1.40 -16.69 10.28
C ALA A 213 0.12 -15.86 10.02
N ASN A 214 0.26 -14.53 9.92
CA ASN A 214 -0.83 -13.61 9.63
C ASN A 214 -1.40 -13.83 8.22
N LEU A 215 -0.56 -14.07 7.20
CA LEU A 215 -1.00 -14.42 5.84
C LEU A 215 -1.76 -15.77 5.79
N ASN A 216 -1.31 -16.76 6.56
CA ASN A 216 -2.03 -18.02 6.71
C ASN A 216 -3.37 -17.85 7.43
N ALA A 217 -3.42 -17.01 8.47
CA ALA A 217 -4.63 -16.69 9.22
C ALA A 217 -5.60 -15.74 8.48
N ALA A 218 -5.11 -14.97 7.50
CA ALA A 218 -5.90 -14.01 6.73
C ALA A 218 -7.11 -14.68 6.06
N PRO A 219 -8.24 -13.95 5.91
CA PRO A 219 -9.45 -14.53 5.35
C PRO A 219 -9.36 -14.72 3.83
N CYS A 220 -10.13 -15.67 3.29
CA CYS A 220 -10.08 -16.01 1.85
C CYS A 220 -10.60 -14.91 0.91
N TRP A 221 -11.29 -13.89 1.45
CA TRP A 221 -11.70 -12.69 0.70
C TRP A 221 -10.60 -11.61 0.61
N TYR A 222 -9.48 -11.76 1.34
CA TYR A 222 -8.32 -10.89 1.16
C TYR A 222 -7.66 -11.20 -0.20
N TYR A 223 -7.61 -10.20 -1.10
CA TYR A 223 -7.28 -10.44 -2.51
C TYR A 223 -5.85 -10.97 -2.71
N ARG A 224 -4.93 -10.65 -1.80
CA ARG A 224 -3.53 -11.12 -1.81
C ARG A 224 -3.30 -12.38 -0.97
N LYS A 225 -4.33 -13.06 -0.47
CA LYS A 225 -4.13 -14.28 0.33
C LYS A 225 -3.45 -15.38 -0.52
N PRO A 226 -2.27 -15.89 -0.12
CA PRO A 226 -1.69 -17.08 -0.73
C PRO A 226 -2.41 -18.35 -0.24
N ASP A 227 -2.22 -19.46 -0.94
CA ASP A 227 -2.74 -20.76 -0.48
C ASP A 227 -1.87 -21.36 0.65
N ASP A 228 -0.62 -20.89 0.78
CA ASP A 228 0.27 -21.16 1.91
C ASP A 228 1.35 -20.07 2.01
N ALA A 229 1.81 -19.78 3.24
CA ALA A 229 2.88 -18.84 3.50
C ALA A 229 3.88 -19.42 4.51
N ALA A 230 5.16 -19.33 4.22
CA ALA A 230 6.24 -19.81 5.07
C ALA A 230 7.35 -18.77 5.24
N VAL A 231 8.09 -18.87 6.33
CA VAL A 231 9.28 -18.04 6.56
C VAL A 231 10.38 -18.51 5.64
N GLN A 232 11.02 -17.59 4.93
CA GLN A 232 12.24 -17.92 4.19
C GLN A 232 13.38 -18.22 5.17
N GLU A 233 14.11 -19.32 4.97
CA GLU A 233 15.37 -19.53 5.69
C GLU A 233 16.50 -18.69 5.06
N LEU A 234 17.14 -17.88 5.90
CA LEU A 234 18.27 -17.03 5.55
C LEU A 234 19.34 -17.12 6.64
N SER A 235 20.61 -16.97 6.26
CA SER A 235 21.72 -16.95 7.21
C SER A 235 21.95 -15.57 7.85
N SER A 236 21.35 -14.53 7.28
CA SER A 236 21.33 -13.14 7.77
C SER A 236 20.20 -12.42 7.04
N ARG A 237 19.44 -11.59 7.75
CA ARG A 237 18.40 -10.68 7.25
C ARG A 237 18.78 -9.22 7.47
N VAL A 238 19.36 -8.92 8.61
CA VAL A 238 19.84 -7.57 8.94
C VAL A 238 21.06 -7.25 8.08
N PHE A 239 21.06 -6.08 7.43
CA PHE A 239 22.15 -5.63 6.55
C PHE A 239 22.61 -4.20 6.85
N ASP A 240 21.90 -3.46 7.71
CA ASP A 240 22.31 -2.15 8.20
C ASP A 240 21.73 -1.95 9.62
N ALA A 241 22.49 -1.42 10.56
CA ALA A 241 22.06 -1.29 11.96
C ALA A 241 22.64 -0.03 12.62
N TYR A 242 21.87 0.57 13.54
CA TYR A 242 22.29 1.66 14.41
C TYR A 242 21.95 1.36 15.87
N TYR A 243 22.99 1.30 16.71
CA TYR A 243 22.98 0.85 18.10
C TYR A 243 23.03 2.00 19.12
N GLY A 244 22.64 3.22 18.73
CA GLY A 244 22.60 4.35 19.66
C GLY A 244 21.56 4.18 20.77
N GLU A 245 21.82 4.78 21.94
CA GLU A 245 20.85 4.82 23.04
C GLU A 245 19.59 5.61 22.67
N GLU A 246 19.76 6.68 21.88
CA GLU A 246 18.66 7.44 21.29
C GLU A 246 18.27 6.82 19.93
N ASP A 247 17.05 6.30 19.85
CA ASP A 247 16.39 5.87 18.61
C ASP A 247 17.10 4.71 17.84
N PRO A 248 17.41 3.57 18.52
CA PRO A 248 18.01 2.40 17.89
C PRO A 248 17.10 1.83 16.80
N ASN A 249 17.68 1.51 15.65
CA ASN A 249 16.95 1.04 14.49
C ASN A 249 17.84 0.21 13.56
N PHE A 250 17.24 -0.71 12.82
CA PHE A 250 17.94 -1.56 11.85
C PHE A 250 17.13 -1.75 10.58
N CYS A 251 17.83 -1.99 9.47
CA CYS A 251 17.23 -2.36 8.19
C CYS A 251 17.46 -3.85 7.93
N PHE A 252 16.40 -4.54 7.50
CA PHE A 252 16.44 -5.98 7.28
C PHE A 252 15.66 -6.40 6.05
N GLU A 253 16.00 -7.58 5.55
CA GLU A 253 15.28 -8.22 4.47
C GLU A 253 13.99 -8.88 5.00
N PHE A 254 12.85 -8.26 4.69
CA PHE A 254 11.53 -8.67 5.14
C PHE A 254 10.76 -9.37 4.02
N GLY A 255 10.07 -10.46 4.34
CA GLY A 255 9.28 -11.19 3.35
C GLY A 255 8.95 -12.61 3.74
N ALA A 256 8.39 -13.34 2.78
CA ALA A 256 7.91 -14.70 2.95
C ALA A 256 8.03 -15.51 1.65
N MET A 257 8.05 -16.83 1.82
CA MET A 257 7.78 -17.80 0.76
C MET A 257 6.25 -17.93 0.63
N LEU A 258 5.72 -17.82 -0.59
CA LEU A 258 4.28 -17.82 -0.88
C LEU A 258 3.94 -18.93 -1.90
N ARG A 259 3.02 -19.84 -1.57
CA ARG A 259 2.48 -20.82 -2.52
C ARG A 259 1.16 -20.32 -3.10
N PHE A 260 0.97 -20.56 -4.40
CA PHE A 260 -0.28 -20.39 -5.10
C PHE A 260 -0.57 -21.66 -5.90
N ASP A 261 -1.67 -22.34 -5.57
CA ASP A 261 -2.11 -23.55 -6.27
C ASP A 261 -2.58 -23.22 -7.71
N GLU A 262 -3.01 -21.97 -7.94
CA GLU A 262 -3.25 -21.37 -9.25
C GLU A 262 -2.28 -20.19 -9.51
N PRO A 263 -1.10 -20.42 -10.12
CA PRO A 263 -0.10 -19.37 -10.36
C PRO A 263 -0.59 -18.22 -11.25
N GLU A 264 -1.48 -18.46 -12.20
CA GLU A 264 -2.04 -17.41 -13.07
C GLU A 264 -3.17 -16.59 -12.38
N SER A 265 -3.43 -16.82 -11.09
CA SER A 265 -4.47 -16.09 -10.34
C SER A 265 -4.11 -14.63 -10.08
N SER A 266 -5.14 -13.77 -10.00
CA SER A 266 -4.98 -12.35 -9.65
C SER A 266 -4.30 -12.16 -8.29
N ARG A 267 -4.50 -13.11 -7.37
CA ARG A 267 -3.92 -13.12 -6.02
C ARG A 267 -2.40 -13.08 -6.07
N ARG A 268 -1.80 -13.87 -6.97
CA ARG A 268 -0.36 -13.85 -7.21
C ARG A 268 0.09 -12.48 -7.73
N TYR A 269 -0.58 -11.97 -8.76
CA TYR A 269 -0.25 -10.67 -9.35
C TYR A 269 -0.34 -9.50 -8.37
N GLY A 270 -1.18 -9.59 -7.33
CA GLY A 270 -1.21 -8.63 -6.23
C GLY A 270 0.11 -8.46 -5.47
N TRP A 271 1.03 -9.42 -5.55
CA TRP A 271 2.38 -9.37 -4.95
C TRP A 271 3.48 -8.87 -5.90
N GLU A 272 3.20 -8.78 -7.21
CA GLU A 272 4.18 -8.36 -8.21
C GLU A 272 4.43 -6.83 -8.19
N ALA A 273 3.52 -6.06 -7.60
CA ALA A 273 3.69 -4.62 -7.45
C ALA A 273 4.81 -4.29 -6.44
N GLY A 274 5.80 -3.50 -6.87
CA GLY A 274 6.96 -3.14 -6.06
C GLY A 274 8.18 -4.00 -6.40
N SER A 275 8.61 -4.87 -5.48
CA SER A 275 9.80 -5.73 -5.66
C SER A 275 9.65 -6.82 -6.71
N GLY A 276 8.42 -7.14 -7.13
CA GLY A 276 8.12 -8.38 -7.83
C GLY A 276 8.21 -9.61 -6.93
N MET A 277 7.97 -10.78 -7.52
CA MET A 277 8.28 -12.07 -6.90
C MET A 277 9.38 -12.81 -7.65
N ASN A 278 10.23 -13.52 -6.91
CA ASN A 278 11.17 -14.46 -7.53
C ASN A 278 10.46 -15.81 -7.79
N GLU A 279 10.67 -16.35 -8.99
CA GLU A 279 10.12 -17.63 -9.42
C GLU A 279 10.59 -18.80 -8.53
N PRO A 280 9.77 -19.87 -8.37
CA PRO A 280 10.13 -21.04 -7.59
C PRO A 280 11.38 -21.75 -8.14
N THR A 281 12.24 -22.25 -7.24
CA THR A 281 13.51 -22.87 -7.60
C THR A 281 13.38 -24.30 -8.13
N GLY A 282 12.28 -24.99 -7.80
CA GLY A 282 12.09 -26.43 -7.98
C GLY A 282 12.86 -27.30 -6.98
N GLU A 283 13.53 -26.71 -5.98
CA GLU A 283 14.42 -27.42 -5.05
C GLU A 283 14.12 -27.11 -3.58
N GLY A 284 14.20 -28.12 -2.71
CA GLY A 284 13.96 -28.00 -1.26
C GLY A 284 12.50 -28.18 -0.85
N GLU A 285 12.20 -27.92 0.43
CA GLU A 285 10.84 -28.04 1.00
C GLU A 285 9.88 -26.98 0.45
N TYR A 286 10.39 -25.79 0.14
CA TYR A 286 9.64 -24.68 -0.45
C TYR A 286 9.97 -24.47 -1.94
N GLY A 287 10.35 -25.54 -2.65
CA GLY A 287 10.81 -25.46 -4.04
C GLY A 287 9.74 -25.02 -5.05
N ASP A 288 8.45 -25.12 -4.69
CA ASP A 288 7.29 -24.67 -5.46
C ASP A 288 6.73 -23.30 -4.98
N TYR A 289 7.38 -22.66 -4.00
CA TYR A 289 6.96 -21.37 -3.47
C TYR A 289 7.66 -20.23 -4.22
N TYR A 290 6.91 -19.17 -4.48
CA TYR A 290 7.46 -17.89 -4.89
C TYR A 290 8.11 -17.20 -3.68
N ARG A 291 9.21 -16.49 -3.89
CA ARG A 291 9.81 -15.66 -2.84
C ARG A 291 9.42 -14.20 -3.06
N TRP A 292 8.65 -13.62 -2.14
CA TRP A 292 8.38 -12.19 -2.08
C TRP A 292 9.22 -11.54 -0.98
N VAL A 293 9.79 -10.37 -1.29
CA VAL A 293 10.81 -9.72 -0.45
C VAL A 293 10.79 -8.19 -0.62
N VAL A 294 11.00 -7.46 0.46
CA VAL A 294 11.17 -6.00 0.51
C VAL A 294 12.27 -5.64 1.52
N GLY A 295 12.80 -4.43 1.45
CA GLY A 295 13.53 -3.87 2.59
C GLY A 295 12.52 -3.39 3.64
N ALA A 296 12.83 -3.56 4.92
CA ALA A 296 12.04 -3.01 6.00
C ALA A 296 12.92 -2.31 7.04
N ASP A 297 12.33 -1.32 7.70
CA ASP A 297 12.93 -0.56 8.80
C ASP A 297 12.28 -0.96 10.11
N ALA A 298 13.06 -1.46 11.07
CA ALA A 298 12.63 -1.74 12.43
C ALA A 298 13.15 -0.67 13.39
N CYS A 299 12.29 -0.18 14.30
CA CYS A 299 12.67 0.73 15.37
C CYS A 299 11.83 0.44 16.63
N LYS A 300 12.16 1.11 17.74
CA LYS A 300 11.47 0.93 19.03
C LYS A 300 10.36 1.95 19.25
N ASN A 301 9.22 1.50 19.77
CA ASN A 301 8.14 2.37 20.24
C ASN A 301 8.47 3.00 21.62
N GLU A 302 7.56 3.82 22.18
CA GLU A 302 7.74 4.43 23.52
C GLU A 302 7.79 3.40 24.67
N GLU A 303 7.24 2.20 24.46
CA GLU A 303 7.21 1.11 25.46
C GLU A 303 8.50 0.25 25.41
N GLY A 304 9.28 0.35 24.33
CA GLY A 304 10.56 -0.33 24.11
C GLY A 304 10.48 -1.53 23.16
N ASP A 305 9.29 -1.84 22.64
CA ASP A 305 9.04 -2.95 21.72
C ASP A 305 9.44 -2.59 20.30
N TRP A 306 9.88 -3.59 19.55
CA TRP A 306 10.21 -3.43 18.14
C TRP A 306 8.95 -3.47 17.28
N TYR A 307 8.83 -2.52 16.34
CA TYR A 307 7.83 -2.51 15.28
C TYR A 307 8.47 -2.17 13.93
N ILE A 308 7.77 -2.48 12.83
CA ILE A 308 8.18 -2.06 11.48
C ILE A 308 7.68 -0.63 11.23
N GLU A 309 8.59 0.32 11.06
CA GLU A 309 8.26 1.71 10.71
C GLU A 309 7.80 1.85 9.26
N GLY A 310 8.35 1.04 8.37
CA GLY A 310 8.01 1.05 6.96
C GLY A 310 8.72 -0.02 6.15
N THR A 311 8.22 -0.23 4.93
CA THR A 311 8.78 -1.14 3.93
C THR A 311 9.07 -0.40 2.64
N TRP A 312 10.14 -0.77 1.93
CA TRP A 312 10.58 -0.08 0.72
C TRP A 312 11.17 -1.04 -0.33
N THR A 313 11.26 -0.53 -1.57
CA THR A 313 11.80 -1.22 -2.72
C THR A 313 12.94 -0.39 -3.32
N GLY A 314 14.17 -0.89 -3.28
CA GLY A 314 15.36 -0.14 -3.73
C GLY A 314 16.57 -0.43 -2.83
N GLY A 315 17.40 0.58 -2.60
CA GLY A 315 18.38 0.59 -1.51
C GLY A 315 17.90 1.52 -0.40
N GLY A 316 18.17 1.14 0.84
CA GLY A 316 17.82 1.90 2.05
C GLY A 316 18.88 1.71 3.12
N GLY A 317 18.72 2.40 4.24
CA GLY A 317 19.68 2.37 5.34
C GLY A 317 19.16 3.12 6.57
N VAL A 318 19.81 2.87 7.69
CA VAL A 318 19.32 3.23 9.02
C VAL A 318 19.13 4.74 9.20
N ARG A 319 18.17 5.10 10.04
CA ARG A 319 18.05 6.48 10.53
C ARG A 319 19.23 6.74 11.47
N LEU A 320 20.06 7.72 11.11
CA LEU A 320 21.22 8.12 11.90
C LEU A 320 20.99 9.51 12.53
N PRO A 321 21.54 9.77 13.74
CA PRO A 321 21.52 11.10 14.33
C PRO A 321 22.05 12.18 13.39
N TYR A 322 21.52 13.39 13.54
CA TYR A 322 21.86 14.60 12.78
C TYR A 322 21.59 14.57 11.26
N ILE A 323 21.53 13.40 10.63
CA ILE A 323 21.46 13.21 9.17
C ILE A 323 20.19 12.47 8.70
N GLY A 324 19.48 11.82 9.62
CA GLY A 324 18.27 11.05 9.34
C GLY A 324 18.54 9.90 8.38
N ARG A 325 17.64 9.71 7.42
CA ARG A 325 17.76 8.71 6.33
C ARG A 325 18.43 9.28 5.06
N SER A 326 19.04 10.46 5.11
CA SER A 326 19.61 11.10 3.93
C SER A 326 20.95 10.48 3.51
N TRP A 327 21.11 10.31 2.21
CA TRP A 327 22.34 9.85 1.53
C TRP A 327 23.13 11.00 0.89
N ASP A 328 22.67 12.25 1.01
CA ASP A 328 23.36 13.41 0.43
C ASP A 328 24.54 13.85 1.33
N SER A 329 25.75 13.51 0.91
CA SER A 329 27.00 13.85 1.59
C SER A 329 27.42 15.33 1.45
N GLY A 330 26.73 16.12 0.62
CA GLY A 330 27.04 17.53 0.34
C GLY A 330 26.16 18.55 1.08
N GLN A 331 24.90 18.21 1.39
CA GLN A 331 23.91 19.19 1.91
C GLN A 331 23.86 19.36 3.44
N GLN A 332 24.65 18.61 4.19
CA GLN A 332 24.54 18.54 5.65
C GLN A 332 25.56 19.42 6.38
N THR A 333 25.09 20.13 7.43
CA THR A 333 25.91 20.94 8.34
C THR A 333 26.58 20.11 9.45
N VAL A 334 26.65 18.80 9.27
CA VAL A 334 27.20 17.85 10.23
C VAL A 334 28.72 17.80 10.11
N THR A 335 29.38 17.68 11.26
CA THR A 335 30.83 17.67 11.40
C THR A 335 31.42 16.26 11.22
N ALA A 336 32.72 16.18 10.91
CA ALA A 336 33.43 14.89 10.86
C ALA A 336 33.34 14.10 12.19
N SER A 337 33.32 14.78 13.34
CA SER A 337 33.22 14.13 14.66
C SER A 337 31.87 13.46 14.89
N GLN A 338 30.77 14.08 14.45
CA GLN A 338 29.42 13.51 14.57
C GLN A 338 29.22 12.32 13.64
N LEU A 339 29.81 12.34 12.45
CA LEU A 339 29.78 11.18 11.55
C LEU A 339 30.63 10.03 12.10
N ALA A 340 31.76 10.31 12.75
CA ALA A 340 32.56 9.32 13.44
C ALA A 340 31.81 8.68 14.63
N GLU A 341 31.06 9.47 15.41
CA GLU A 341 30.15 8.98 16.46
C GLU A 341 29.11 8.01 15.90
N CYS A 342 28.41 8.38 14.82
CA CYS A 342 27.49 7.47 14.12
C CYS A 342 28.19 6.20 13.59
N TRP A 343 29.47 6.31 13.18
CA TRP A 343 30.23 5.20 12.60
C TRP A 343 30.58 4.12 13.64
N PHE A 344 31.00 4.52 14.85
CA PHE A 344 31.21 3.58 15.96
C PHE A 344 29.92 2.93 16.48
N LEU A 345 28.76 3.51 16.18
CA LEU A 345 27.45 3.05 16.61
C LEU A 345 26.63 2.39 15.49
N SER A 346 27.25 2.06 14.34
CA SER A 346 26.57 1.39 13.23
C SER A 346 27.31 0.16 12.72
N ALA A 347 26.61 -0.70 12.00
CA ALA A 347 27.14 -1.85 11.26
C ALA A 347 26.43 -1.99 9.91
N GLY A 348 27.04 -2.69 8.95
CA GLY A 348 26.47 -2.89 7.62
C GLY A 348 26.62 -1.67 6.70
N GLU A 349 25.72 -1.51 5.73
CA GLU A 349 25.80 -0.49 4.65
C GLU A 349 26.13 0.94 5.14
N SER A 350 25.57 1.37 6.29
CA SER A 350 25.85 2.70 6.80
C SER A 350 27.27 2.84 7.36
N HIS A 351 27.81 1.80 7.98
CA HIS A 351 29.18 1.74 8.53
C HIS A 351 30.22 1.52 7.42
N GLU A 352 29.93 0.60 6.50
CA GLU A 352 30.86 0.14 5.46
C GLU A 352 30.91 1.08 4.24
N TRP A 353 29.90 1.91 4.01
CA TRP A 353 29.86 2.77 2.82
C TRP A 353 29.37 4.20 3.07
N ARG A 354 28.17 4.37 3.65
CA ARG A 354 27.50 5.67 3.74
C ARG A 354 28.30 6.68 4.56
N LEU A 355 28.68 6.32 5.79
CA LEU A 355 29.42 7.20 6.69
C LEU A 355 30.86 7.46 6.20
N PRO A 356 31.63 6.46 5.71
CA PRO A 356 32.88 6.72 5.01
C PRO A 356 32.76 7.72 3.85
N ASN A 357 31.69 7.64 3.03
CA ASN A 357 31.45 8.63 1.97
C ASN A 357 31.18 10.03 2.53
N MET A 358 30.32 10.14 3.55
CA MET A 358 29.95 11.41 4.18
C MET A 358 31.14 12.07 4.90
N ILE A 359 31.99 11.28 5.57
CA ILE A 359 33.21 11.73 6.24
C ILE A 359 34.21 12.27 5.19
N TYR A 360 34.34 11.62 4.03
CA TYR A 360 35.22 12.09 2.96
C TYR A 360 34.80 13.47 2.42
N ALA A 361 33.50 13.77 2.43
CA ALA A 361 32.96 15.07 2.03
C ALA A 361 33.20 16.21 3.03
N ARG A 362 33.66 15.93 4.27
CA ARG A 362 33.98 16.96 5.28
C ARG A 362 35.37 17.58 5.05
N PRO A 363 35.67 18.81 5.50
CA PRO A 363 37.01 19.39 5.45
C PRO A 363 38.07 18.50 6.11
N SER A 364 39.27 18.43 5.55
CA SER A 364 40.31 17.54 6.06
C SER A 364 40.87 17.98 7.41
N ALA A 365 40.76 19.28 7.72
CA ALA A 365 41.01 19.82 9.05
C ALA A 365 40.04 19.27 10.13
N GLU A 366 38.74 19.12 9.82
CA GLU A 366 37.76 18.55 10.76
C GLU A 366 38.04 17.07 11.02
N LEU A 367 38.41 16.30 9.99
CA LEU A 367 38.78 14.89 10.16
C LEU A 367 40.03 14.73 11.04
N ARG A 368 41.03 15.61 10.86
CA ARG A 368 42.22 15.66 11.73
C ARG A 368 41.87 16.01 13.18
N GLU A 369 40.91 16.91 13.40
CA GLU A 369 40.43 17.26 14.75
C GLU A 369 39.65 16.12 15.40
N ALA A 370 38.74 15.47 14.66
CA ALA A 370 37.97 14.31 15.12
C ALA A 370 38.91 13.16 15.54
N LEU A 371 39.85 12.76 14.67
CA LEU A 371 40.84 11.72 14.98
C LEU A 371 41.71 12.07 16.19
N ALA A 372 42.03 13.35 16.40
CA ALA A 372 42.81 13.79 17.56
C ALA A 372 42.01 13.86 18.87
N SER A 373 40.67 13.91 18.81
CA SER A 373 39.79 13.87 19.98
C SER A 373 39.44 12.46 20.47
N LEU A 374 39.59 11.45 19.61
CA LEU A 374 39.31 10.05 19.92
C LEU A 374 40.39 9.43 20.80
N ALA A 375 40.04 8.33 21.50
CA ALA A 375 41.06 7.49 22.12
C ALA A 375 41.97 6.86 21.05
N PRO A 376 43.27 6.59 21.32
CA PRO A 376 44.19 6.07 20.30
C PRO A 376 43.74 4.77 19.61
N GLU A 377 42.99 3.93 20.33
CA GLU A 377 42.42 2.68 19.78
C GLU A 377 41.27 2.98 18.81
N GLN A 378 40.32 3.84 19.20
CA GLN A 378 39.22 4.30 18.35
C GLN A 378 39.73 5.06 17.10
N ALA A 379 40.75 5.92 17.25
CA ALA A 379 41.34 6.63 16.12
C ALA A 379 41.98 5.67 15.10
N ALA A 380 42.64 4.60 15.57
CA ALA A 380 43.22 3.57 14.70
C ALA A 380 42.14 2.67 14.05
N GLU A 381 41.04 2.42 14.76
CA GLU A 381 39.88 1.67 14.25
C GLU A 381 39.15 2.44 13.14
N LEU A 382 38.85 3.72 13.37
CA LEU A 382 38.27 4.61 12.35
C LEU A 382 39.21 4.79 11.16
N GLU A 383 40.51 4.99 11.37
CA GLU A 383 41.49 5.02 10.27
C GLU A 383 41.43 3.74 9.43
N LYS A 384 41.40 2.56 10.09
CA LYS A 384 41.32 1.27 9.39
C LYS A 384 40.05 1.18 8.54
N GLY A 385 38.89 1.48 9.11
CA GLY A 385 37.61 1.41 8.38
C GLY A 385 37.53 2.40 7.21
N LEU A 386 37.99 3.64 7.41
CA LEU A 386 38.04 4.63 6.33
C LEU A 386 39.00 4.22 5.21
N ARG A 387 40.15 3.60 5.54
CA ARG A 387 41.09 3.06 4.54
C ARG A 387 40.51 1.88 3.77
N GLU A 388 39.77 0.98 4.43
CA GLU A 388 39.12 -0.17 3.77
C GLU A 388 38.19 0.26 2.62
N VAL A 389 37.61 1.47 2.70
CA VAL A 389 36.74 2.04 1.66
C VAL A 389 37.48 2.97 0.69
N TRP A 390 38.30 3.89 1.22
CA TRP A 390 38.92 4.97 0.43
C TRP A 390 40.17 4.52 -0.32
N ASP A 391 40.91 3.53 0.19
CA ASP A 391 42.10 2.98 -0.48
C ASP A 391 41.72 1.81 -1.43
N ASP A 392 40.43 1.43 -1.53
CA ASP A 392 39.94 0.42 -2.47
C ASP A 392 40.05 0.89 -3.93
N PRO A 393 40.77 0.16 -4.80
CA PRO A 393 40.83 0.45 -6.24
C PRO A 393 39.47 0.56 -6.96
N LEU A 394 38.41 -0.08 -6.45
CA LEU A 394 37.04 0.04 -6.99
C LEU A 394 36.47 1.45 -6.82
N HIS A 395 36.91 2.19 -5.80
CA HIS A 395 36.39 3.52 -5.45
C HIS A 395 37.38 4.65 -5.74
N ALA A 396 38.50 4.37 -6.42
CA ALA A 396 39.59 5.32 -6.65
C ALA A 396 39.17 6.61 -7.40
N ASP A 397 38.13 6.56 -8.24
CA ASP A 397 37.55 7.73 -8.91
C ASP A 397 36.68 8.60 -7.96
N MET A 398 36.12 7.99 -6.91
CA MET A 398 35.32 8.66 -5.87
C MET A 398 36.18 9.21 -4.73
N PHE A 399 37.24 8.50 -4.36
CA PHE A 399 38.17 8.84 -3.29
C PHE A 399 39.59 9.04 -3.85
N PRO A 400 39.82 10.08 -4.69
CA PRO A 400 41.08 10.24 -5.41
C PRO A 400 42.30 10.33 -4.48
N GLY A 401 43.18 9.33 -4.59
CA GLY A 401 44.40 9.21 -3.80
C GLY A 401 44.21 8.63 -2.38
N GLY A 402 42.99 8.21 -2.03
CA GLY A 402 42.69 7.52 -0.78
C GLY A 402 42.85 8.36 0.48
N TYR A 403 43.04 7.68 1.61
CA TYR A 403 43.06 8.27 2.96
C TYR A 403 44.21 9.23 3.19
N ASP A 404 45.43 8.88 2.76
CA ASP A 404 46.59 9.75 2.96
C ASP A 404 46.49 11.02 2.11
N ALA A 405 45.97 10.93 0.88
CA ALA A 405 45.67 12.11 0.08
C ALA A 405 44.60 12.97 0.76
N LYS A 406 43.52 12.36 1.28
CA LYS A 406 42.47 13.06 2.01
C LYS A 406 43.01 13.85 3.21
N LEU A 407 43.76 13.22 4.11
CA LEU A 407 44.32 13.91 5.29
C LEU A 407 45.33 15.01 4.95
N SER A 408 46.04 14.87 3.81
CA SER A 408 47.02 15.84 3.33
C SER A 408 46.44 16.98 2.49
N ALA A 409 45.16 16.90 2.11
CA ALA A 409 44.43 18.06 1.61
C ALA A 409 44.25 19.09 2.75
N ASP A 410 44.25 20.37 2.38
CA ASP A 410 44.26 21.57 3.25
C ASP A 410 45.59 21.83 4.01
#